data_AF-A0A1H8PKL4-F1
#
_entry.id   AF-A0A1H8PKL4-F1
#
_cell.length_a   1.000
_cell.length_b   1.000
_cell.length_c   1.000
_cell.angle_alpha   90.00
_cell.angle_beta   90.00
_cell.angle_gamma   90.00
#
_symmetry.space_group_name_H-M   'P 1'
#
loop_
_entity.id
_entity.type
_entity.pdbx_description
1 polymer ?
#
loop_
_entity_poly.entity_id
_entity_poly.type
_entity_poly.pdbx_seq_one_letter_code
_entity_poly.pdbx_strand_id
1 'polypeptide(L)'
;MNTRDAASPLPIGPNRVARTFRPSPVRRVDPEREQARGAALRRSDFARFRHMGLEGAHLACGRYGADILLRDVVVFEKRQRFRFARDDNGPGTGAEPAYTIPARDIDGEVVDVVAWHPPTGRLSSWLGRVGLLGEDSLWRPLGSDEPLLVHRDPFAWLKASWRGVVVVHPGLARAALLEAGTLLTTDLAHAETINALLRRQRLPRILVKTPAVGVAA
;
A
#
# COMPACT_ATOMS: atom_id res chain seq x y z
N MET A 1 -29.10 -44.27 -55.90
CA MET A 1 -29.07 -43.10 -56.81
C MET A 1 -28.59 -41.93 -55.98
N ASN A 2 -27.32 -41.55 -56.12
CA ASN A 2 -26.59 -40.64 -55.23
C ASN A 2 -26.26 -39.36 -56.00
N THR A 3 -26.87 -38.23 -55.64
CA THR A 3 -26.50 -36.89 -56.12
C THR A 3 -25.67 -36.21 -55.03
N ARG A 4 -24.37 -36.01 -55.31
CA ARG A 4 -23.43 -35.24 -54.49
C ARG A 4 -23.51 -33.77 -54.89
N ASP A 5 -23.89 -32.91 -53.96
CA ASP A 5 -23.78 -31.46 -54.08
C ASP A 5 -22.33 -31.02 -53.84
N ALA A 6 -21.82 -30.21 -54.77
CA ALA A 6 -20.50 -29.58 -54.71
C ALA A 6 -20.63 -28.21 -54.03
N ALA A 7 -19.94 -28.02 -52.90
CA ALA A 7 -19.84 -26.73 -52.22
C ALA A 7 -18.70 -25.88 -52.80
N SER A 8 -19.01 -24.66 -53.23
CA SER A 8 -18.04 -23.65 -53.66
C SER A 8 -17.23 -23.08 -52.49
N PRO A 9 -15.92 -22.81 -52.66
CA PRO A 9 -15.11 -22.13 -51.66
C PRO A 9 -15.36 -20.61 -51.66
N LEU A 10 -15.50 -20.04 -50.46
CA LEU A 10 -15.65 -18.58 -50.25
C LEU A 10 -14.31 -17.84 -50.44
N PRO A 11 -14.34 -16.56 -50.89
CA PRO A 11 -13.14 -15.77 -51.13
C PRO A 11 -12.51 -15.25 -49.82
N ILE A 12 -11.19 -15.39 -49.74
CA ILE A 12 -10.33 -14.84 -48.67
C ILE A 12 -10.20 -13.33 -48.89
N GLY A 13 -10.83 -12.53 -48.03
CA GLY A 13 -10.79 -11.06 -48.07
C GLY A 13 -9.42 -10.48 -47.68
N PRO A 14 -9.04 -9.29 -48.19
CA PRO A 14 -7.70 -8.75 -48.07
C PRO A 14 -7.39 -8.16 -46.68
N ASN A 15 -6.24 -8.59 -46.18
CA ASN A 15 -5.21 -7.83 -45.46
C ASN A 15 -5.67 -6.77 -44.44
N ARG A 16 -5.73 -7.21 -43.18
CA ARG A 16 -5.86 -6.36 -41.99
C ARG A 16 -4.58 -5.53 -41.83
N VAL A 17 -4.64 -4.26 -42.23
CA VAL A 17 -3.55 -3.28 -42.03
C VAL A 17 -3.11 -3.32 -40.57
N ALA A 18 -1.87 -3.71 -40.33
CA ALA A 18 -1.26 -3.72 -39.02
C ALA A 18 -1.24 -2.28 -38.48
N ARG A 19 -2.20 -1.94 -37.62
CA ARG A 19 -2.09 -0.74 -36.77
C ARG A 19 -0.86 -0.93 -35.91
N THR A 20 0.23 -0.29 -36.29
CA THR A 20 1.41 -0.14 -35.44
C THR A 20 0.95 0.60 -34.20
N PHE A 21 0.76 -0.14 -33.11
CA PHE A 21 0.54 0.41 -31.78
C PHE A 21 1.79 1.21 -31.44
N ARG A 22 1.74 2.53 -31.60
CA ARG A 22 2.74 3.42 -31.03
C ARG A 22 2.41 3.50 -29.54
N PRO A 23 3.22 2.92 -28.64
CA PRO A 23 3.02 3.18 -27.22
C PRO A 23 3.15 4.68 -27.02
N SER A 24 2.07 5.32 -26.57
CA SER A 24 2.15 6.70 -26.11
C SER A 24 3.28 6.79 -25.09
N PRO A 25 4.16 7.81 -25.13
CA PRO A 25 5.21 7.96 -24.15
C PRO A 25 4.56 7.96 -22.77
N VAL A 26 4.85 6.91 -21.99
CA VAL A 26 4.34 6.77 -20.63
C VAL A 26 4.90 7.94 -19.86
N ARG A 27 4.08 8.96 -19.60
CA ARG A 27 4.44 10.11 -18.77
C ARG A 27 4.95 9.52 -17.46
N ARG A 28 6.24 9.65 -17.17
CA ARG A 28 6.79 9.20 -15.90
C ARG A 28 6.06 9.97 -14.81
N VAL A 29 5.23 9.23 -14.08
CA VAL A 29 4.52 9.75 -12.92
C VAL A 29 5.50 9.75 -11.76
N ASP A 30 5.64 10.91 -11.13
CA ASP A 30 6.52 11.14 -9.99
C ASP A 30 5.66 11.11 -8.70
N PRO A 31 5.78 10.04 -7.89
CA PRO A 31 4.98 9.86 -6.69
C PRO A 31 5.30 10.88 -5.59
N GLU A 32 6.54 11.33 -5.48
CA GLU A 32 6.92 12.36 -4.50
C GLU A 32 6.26 13.69 -4.85
N ARG A 33 6.36 14.09 -6.13
CA ARG A 33 5.69 15.29 -6.62
C ARG A 33 4.18 15.21 -6.47
N GLU A 34 3.58 14.03 -6.70
CA GLU A 34 2.14 13.88 -6.52
C GLU A 34 1.73 13.95 -5.05
N GLN A 35 2.48 13.31 -4.16
CA GLN A 35 2.26 13.41 -2.71
C GLN A 35 2.28 14.87 -2.27
N ALA A 36 3.27 15.66 -2.74
CA ALA A 36 3.39 17.08 -2.39
C ALA A 36 2.21 17.97 -2.81
N ARG A 37 1.28 17.47 -3.65
CA ARG A 37 0.05 18.17 -4.03
C ARG A 37 -1.08 18.01 -3.00
N GLY A 38 -0.93 17.11 -2.04
CA GLY A 38 -1.90 16.88 -0.98
C GLY A 38 -2.05 18.10 -0.06
N ALA A 39 -3.22 18.25 0.55
CA ALA A 39 -3.48 19.33 1.49
C ALA A 39 -2.88 19.01 2.87
N ALA A 40 -2.38 20.02 3.57
CA ALA A 40 -1.97 19.86 4.96
C ALA A 40 -3.14 19.43 5.87
N LEU A 41 -2.81 18.76 6.98
CA LEU A 41 -3.77 18.41 8.03
C LEU A 41 -4.41 19.68 8.62
N ARG A 42 -5.73 19.64 8.84
CA ARG A 42 -6.46 20.72 9.51
C ARG A 42 -6.45 20.51 11.02
N ARG A 43 -6.80 21.57 11.77
CA ARG A 43 -7.00 21.50 13.23
C ARG A 43 -7.95 20.37 13.65
N SER A 44 -9.00 20.11 12.87
CA SER A 44 -9.94 19.01 13.10
C SER A 44 -9.30 17.63 12.96
N ASP A 45 -8.34 17.46 12.04
CA ASP A 45 -7.60 16.21 11.88
C ASP A 45 -6.69 15.95 13.08
N PHE A 46 -5.94 16.98 13.51
CA PHE A 46 -5.12 16.88 14.73
C PHE A 46 -5.97 16.56 15.97
N ALA A 47 -7.14 17.18 16.11
CA ALA A 47 -8.05 16.89 17.21
C ALA A 47 -8.54 15.43 17.17
N ARG A 48 -8.87 14.92 15.98
CA ARG A 48 -9.25 13.52 15.78
C ARG A 48 -8.10 12.57 16.13
N PHE A 49 -6.90 12.81 15.62
CA PHE A 49 -5.72 11.99 15.93
C PHE A 49 -5.41 11.99 17.42
N ARG A 50 -5.47 13.16 18.08
CA ARG A 50 -5.29 13.27 19.53
C ARG A 50 -6.32 12.47 20.30
N HIS A 51 -7.59 12.52 19.90
CA HIS A 51 -8.65 11.72 20.53
C HIS A 51 -8.40 10.21 20.39
N MET A 52 -7.78 9.78 19.29
CA MET A 52 -7.36 8.39 19.11
C MET A 52 -6.06 8.05 19.85
N GLY A 53 -5.35 9.03 20.41
CA GLY A 53 -4.07 8.83 21.11
C GLY A 53 -2.82 9.00 20.24
N LEU A 54 -2.92 9.70 19.10
CA LEU A 54 -1.78 10.13 18.29
C LEU A 54 -1.52 11.62 18.51
N GLU A 55 -0.31 11.94 18.97
CA GLU A 55 0.18 13.31 19.07
C GLU A 55 0.71 13.83 17.72
N GLY A 56 0.87 15.15 17.61
CA GLY A 56 1.32 15.79 16.37
C GLY A 56 2.69 15.29 15.89
N ALA A 57 3.59 14.95 16.82
CA ALA A 57 4.91 14.42 16.51
C ALA A 57 4.87 13.05 15.78
N HIS A 58 3.78 12.28 15.93
CA HIS A 58 3.62 11.02 15.22
C HIS A 58 3.14 11.20 13.77
N LEU A 59 2.66 12.38 13.39
CA LEU A 59 2.07 12.64 12.07
C LEU A 59 3.10 13.14 11.04
N ALA A 60 4.35 13.32 11.47
CA ALA A 60 5.48 13.64 10.63
C ALA A 60 6.65 12.71 10.96
N CYS A 61 7.41 12.34 9.94
CA CYS A 61 8.63 11.56 10.05
C CYS A 61 9.79 12.37 9.48
N GLY A 62 10.70 12.80 10.35
CA GLY A 62 11.89 13.57 9.95
C GLY A 62 12.97 12.75 9.20
N ARG A 63 12.75 11.46 8.91
CA ARG A 63 13.77 10.54 8.38
C ARG A 63 14.32 10.97 7.02
N TYR A 64 13.47 11.55 6.17
CA TYR A 64 13.80 11.92 4.78
C TYR A 64 13.46 13.38 4.45
N GLY A 65 13.62 14.30 5.40
CA GLY A 65 13.32 15.73 5.17
C GLY A 65 11.88 16.16 5.48
N ALA A 66 11.19 15.39 6.32
CA ALA A 66 9.79 15.52 6.75
C ALA A 66 8.77 14.87 5.80
N ASP A 67 8.63 13.54 5.90
CA ASP A 67 7.43 12.87 5.43
C ASP A 67 6.26 13.31 6.31
N ILE A 68 5.22 13.87 5.70
CA ILE A 68 4.05 14.35 6.42
C ILE A 68 2.83 13.61 5.90
N LEU A 69 1.94 13.23 6.80
CA LEU A 69 0.62 12.75 6.45
C LEU A 69 -0.17 13.89 5.80
N LEU A 70 -0.59 13.72 4.55
CA LEU A 70 -1.37 14.73 3.83
C LEU A 70 -2.82 14.28 3.68
N ARG A 71 -3.66 15.21 3.24
CA ARG A 71 -5.09 14.99 2.97
C ARG A 71 -5.37 15.11 1.50
N ASP A 72 -6.11 14.14 1.01
CA ASP A 72 -6.57 14.10 -0.37
C ASP A 72 -8.03 13.65 -0.44
N VAL A 73 -8.61 13.87 -1.62
CA VAL A 73 -9.85 13.22 -2.01
C VAL A 73 -9.48 12.18 -3.06
N VAL A 74 -9.82 10.93 -2.79
CA VAL A 74 -9.44 9.78 -3.61
C VAL A 74 -10.66 8.97 -3.99
N VAL A 75 -10.55 8.22 -5.07
CA VAL A 75 -11.53 7.19 -5.42
C VAL A 75 -10.86 5.84 -5.23
N PHE A 76 -11.35 5.06 -4.27
CA PHE A 76 -10.88 3.70 -4.05
C PHE A 76 -11.38 2.78 -5.17
N GLU A 77 -10.48 1.96 -5.70
CA GLU A 77 -10.72 1.05 -6.81
C GLU A 77 -10.56 -0.41 -6.38
N LYS A 78 -10.81 -1.32 -7.31
CA LYS A 78 -10.55 -2.74 -7.10
C LYS A 78 -9.04 -2.99 -6.99
N ARG A 79 -8.68 -4.16 -6.43
CA ARG A 79 -7.27 -4.61 -6.33
C ARG A 79 -6.38 -3.67 -5.49
N GLN A 80 -6.95 -3.04 -4.45
CA GLN A 80 -6.23 -2.16 -3.54
C GLN A 80 -5.52 -1.01 -4.27
N ARG A 81 -6.20 -0.47 -5.28
CA ARG A 81 -5.77 0.70 -6.03
C ARG A 81 -6.63 1.90 -5.66
N PHE A 82 -6.09 3.09 -5.87
CA PHE A 82 -6.89 4.30 -5.86
C PHE A 82 -6.40 5.24 -6.95
N ARG A 83 -7.23 6.24 -7.25
CA ARG A 83 -6.86 7.41 -8.06
C ARG A 83 -7.19 8.69 -7.31
N PHE A 84 -6.48 9.76 -7.60
CA PHE A 84 -6.81 11.07 -7.02
C PHE A 84 -8.03 11.67 -7.73
N ALA A 85 -9.03 12.11 -6.97
CA ALA A 85 -10.25 12.67 -7.56
C ALA A 85 -10.01 13.96 -8.37
N ARG A 86 -8.89 14.67 -8.11
CA ARG A 86 -8.49 15.86 -8.89
C ARG A 86 -8.14 15.54 -10.35
N ASP A 87 -7.82 14.29 -10.67
CA ASP A 87 -7.51 13.87 -12.04
C ASP A 87 -8.79 13.65 -12.87
N ASP A 88 -9.96 13.62 -12.22
CA ASP A 88 -11.26 13.30 -12.82
C ASP A 88 -12.14 14.54 -13.10
N ASN A 89 -11.54 15.73 -13.22
CA ASN A 89 -12.24 17.01 -13.34
C ASN A 89 -13.17 17.35 -12.14
N GLY A 90 -12.95 16.75 -10.97
CA GLY A 90 -13.69 17.04 -9.74
C GLY A 90 -14.09 15.79 -8.95
N PRO A 91 -14.72 15.94 -7.77
CA PRO A 91 -15.16 14.81 -6.96
C PRO A 91 -16.35 14.12 -7.65
N GLY A 92 -16.06 13.16 -8.52
CA GLY A 92 -17.04 12.26 -9.09
C GLY A 92 -17.64 11.31 -8.05
N THR A 93 -18.54 10.44 -8.50
CA THR A 93 -19.13 9.39 -7.65
C THR A 93 -18.05 8.50 -7.03
N GLY A 94 -18.12 8.29 -5.70
CA GLY A 94 -17.17 7.46 -4.96
C GLY A 94 -15.89 8.17 -4.51
N ALA A 95 -15.81 9.49 -4.68
CA ALA A 95 -14.74 10.31 -4.11
C ALA A 95 -14.90 10.43 -2.59
N GLU A 96 -13.86 10.09 -1.84
CA GLU A 96 -13.85 10.07 -0.38
C GLU A 96 -12.60 10.76 0.17
N PRO A 97 -12.68 11.47 1.32
CA PRO A 97 -11.51 12.01 1.97
C PRO A 97 -10.63 10.88 2.50
N ALA A 98 -9.33 10.93 2.22
CA ALA A 98 -8.34 10.01 2.75
C ALA A 98 -7.09 10.75 3.20
N TYR A 99 -6.30 10.09 4.04
CA TYR A 99 -4.95 10.51 4.31
C TYR A 99 -3.99 9.83 3.34
N THR A 100 -3.01 10.55 2.84
CA THR A 100 -2.02 10.04 1.89
C THR A 100 -0.63 10.04 2.50
N ILE A 101 0.08 8.94 2.30
CA ILE A 101 1.38 8.65 2.90
C ILE A 101 2.35 8.31 1.76
N PRO A 102 3.55 8.93 1.69
CA PRO A 102 4.57 8.49 0.76
C PRO A 102 5.00 7.06 1.12
N ALA A 103 5.00 6.16 0.15
CA ALA A 103 5.51 4.82 0.32
C ALA A 103 6.91 4.74 -0.30
N ARG A 104 7.88 4.46 0.56
CA ARG A 104 9.28 4.37 0.21
C ARG A 104 9.71 2.91 0.06
N ASP A 105 10.64 2.68 -0.86
CA ASP A 105 11.31 1.38 -0.99
C ASP A 105 12.41 1.20 0.05
N ILE A 106 13.20 0.13 -0.10
CA ILE A 106 14.28 -0.24 0.80
C ILE A 106 15.42 0.81 0.87
N ASP A 107 15.64 1.55 -0.22
CA ASP A 107 16.66 2.60 -0.32
C ASP A 107 16.14 3.95 0.21
N GLY A 108 14.85 4.02 0.54
CA GLY A 108 14.19 5.22 1.04
C GLY A 108 13.64 6.10 -0.08
N GLU A 109 13.63 5.66 -1.34
CA GLU A 109 13.09 6.43 -2.46
C GLU A 109 11.56 6.32 -2.49
N VAL A 110 10.86 7.43 -2.76
CA VAL A 110 9.39 7.40 -2.89
C VAL A 110 9.02 6.69 -4.19
N VAL A 111 8.44 5.50 -4.08
CA VAL A 111 8.08 4.67 -5.25
C VAL A 111 6.57 4.65 -5.50
N ASP A 112 5.77 5.05 -4.52
CA ASP A 112 4.30 5.09 -4.60
C ASP A 112 3.70 6.04 -3.54
N VAL A 113 2.38 6.24 -3.60
CA VAL A 113 1.58 6.90 -2.58
C VAL A 113 0.52 5.93 -2.09
N VAL A 114 0.29 5.89 -0.77
CA VAL A 114 -0.73 5.04 -0.14
C VAL A 114 -1.84 5.92 0.43
N ALA A 115 -3.08 5.63 0.03
CA ALA A 115 -4.27 6.24 0.61
C ALA A 115 -4.80 5.38 1.76
N TRP A 116 -5.11 6.03 2.87
CA TRP A 116 -5.68 5.43 4.07
C TRP A 116 -6.98 6.13 4.46
N HIS A 117 -8.06 5.36 4.60
CA HIS A 117 -9.35 5.83 5.09
C HIS A 117 -9.65 5.28 6.50
N PRO A 118 -9.27 6.00 7.58
CA PRO A 118 -9.36 5.49 8.95
C PRO A 118 -10.72 4.92 9.37
N PRO A 119 -11.87 5.55 9.05
CA PRO A 119 -13.17 5.01 9.44
C PRO A 119 -13.43 3.58 8.96
N THR A 120 -12.87 3.20 7.81
CA THR A 120 -13.05 1.86 7.22
C THR A 120 -11.81 0.97 7.32
N GLY A 121 -10.67 1.53 7.75
CA GLY A 121 -9.37 0.86 7.67
C GLY A 121 -8.85 0.57 6.26
N ARG A 122 -9.55 1.02 5.18
CA ARG A 122 -9.12 0.76 3.80
C ARG A 122 -7.75 1.38 3.52
N LEU A 123 -6.91 0.57 2.88
CA LEU A 123 -5.62 0.94 2.34
C LEU A 123 -5.56 0.62 0.86
N SER A 124 -4.96 1.51 0.08
CA SER A 124 -4.75 1.29 -1.35
C SER A 124 -3.53 2.06 -1.82
N SER A 125 -2.85 1.53 -2.82
CA SER A 125 -1.68 2.15 -3.43
C SER A 125 -2.07 2.81 -4.77
N TRP A 126 -1.44 3.93 -5.09
CA TRP A 126 -1.77 4.70 -6.28
C TRP A 126 -1.28 3.99 -7.55
N LEU A 127 0.01 3.68 -7.60
CA LEU A 127 0.69 3.08 -8.76
C LEU A 127 0.67 1.56 -8.74
N GLY A 128 0.27 0.95 -7.62
CA GLY A 128 0.25 -0.51 -7.43
C GLY A 128 1.65 -1.11 -7.30
N ARG A 129 2.63 -0.33 -6.81
CA ARG A 129 4.05 -0.71 -6.78
C ARG A 129 4.51 -1.22 -5.43
N VAL A 130 3.82 -0.87 -4.35
CA VAL A 130 4.22 -1.20 -2.99
C VAL A 130 3.34 -2.28 -2.37
N GLY A 131 3.98 -3.24 -1.72
CA GLY A 131 3.33 -4.23 -0.88
C GLY A 131 3.24 -3.80 0.58
N LEU A 132 4.23 -3.04 1.03
CA LEU A 132 4.40 -2.62 2.41
C LEU A 132 4.47 -1.10 2.49
N LEU A 133 3.87 -0.54 3.53
CA LEU A 133 4.18 0.81 3.98
C LEU A 133 5.28 0.71 5.03
N GLY A 134 6.31 1.55 4.96
CA GLY A 134 7.49 1.48 5.83
C GLY A 134 8.53 0.44 5.42
N GLU A 135 8.57 0.06 4.14
CA GLU A 135 9.49 -0.95 3.58
C GLU A 135 10.97 -0.61 3.80
N ASP A 136 11.29 0.68 3.87
CA ASP A 136 12.59 1.22 4.30
C ASP A 136 13.04 0.75 5.70
N SER A 137 12.12 0.23 6.52
CA SER A 137 12.44 -0.38 7.81
C SER A 137 13.04 -1.78 7.70
N LEU A 138 13.03 -2.42 6.51
CA LEU A 138 13.62 -3.73 6.27
C LEU A 138 15.16 -3.72 6.28
N TRP A 139 15.77 -2.64 5.80
CA TRP A 139 17.23 -2.52 5.64
C TRP A 139 17.94 -1.88 6.82
N ARG A 140 17.19 -1.36 7.79
CA ARG A 140 17.83 -0.79 8.97
C ARG A 140 18.64 -1.87 9.68
N PRO A 141 19.85 -1.56 10.17
CA PRO A 141 20.54 -2.37 11.17
C PRO A 141 19.79 -2.21 12.49
N LEU A 142 18.56 -2.71 12.55
CA LEU A 142 18.03 -3.28 13.76
C LEU A 142 19.06 -4.37 14.08
N GLY A 143 19.83 -4.23 15.16
CA GLY A 143 20.92 -5.17 15.46
C GLY A 143 20.46 -6.60 15.20
N SER A 144 21.31 -7.41 14.55
CA SER A 144 21.00 -8.60 13.71
C SER A 144 19.89 -9.59 14.14
N ASP A 145 19.32 -9.44 15.34
CA ASP A 145 18.30 -10.29 15.94
C ASP A 145 16.98 -9.57 16.31
N GLU A 146 16.81 -8.26 16.08
CA GLU A 146 15.53 -7.60 16.39
C GLU A 146 14.49 -7.93 15.31
N PRO A 147 13.31 -8.45 15.70
CA PRO A 147 12.29 -8.87 14.74
C PRO A 147 11.63 -7.69 14.03
N LEU A 148 11.25 -7.87 12.77
CA LEU A 148 10.49 -6.88 12.01
C LEU A 148 9.09 -6.71 12.61
N LEU A 149 8.79 -5.52 13.11
CA LEU A 149 7.45 -5.16 13.57
C LEU A 149 6.48 -5.08 12.39
N VAL A 150 5.43 -5.91 12.40
CA VAL A 150 4.33 -5.83 11.44
C VAL A 150 3.09 -5.33 12.18
N HIS A 151 2.59 -4.17 11.75
CA HIS A 151 1.41 -3.52 12.31
C HIS A 151 0.16 -3.83 11.51
N ARG A 152 -0.98 -3.93 12.20
CA ARG A 152 -2.26 -4.29 11.59
C ARG A 152 -2.79 -3.16 10.69
N ASP A 153 -2.49 -1.92 11.04
CA ASP A 153 -2.98 -0.73 10.37
C ASP A 153 -1.99 0.45 10.51
N PRO A 154 -2.16 1.52 9.72
CA PRO A 154 -1.28 2.68 9.78
C PRO A 154 -1.38 3.44 11.10
N PHE A 155 -2.51 3.35 11.82
CA PHE A 155 -2.65 4.04 13.09
C PHE A 155 -1.65 3.48 14.12
N ALA A 156 -1.58 2.15 14.25
CA ALA A 156 -0.60 1.49 15.12
C ALA A 156 0.84 1.75 14.69
N TRP A 157 1.10 1.79 13.37
CA TRP A 157 2.42 2.10 12.81
C TRP A 157 2.86 3.55 13.07
N LEU A 158 1.97 4.52 12.91
CA LEU A 158 2.22 5.92 13.25
C LEU A 158 2.49 6.08 14.75
N LYS A 159 1.75 5.35 15.60
CA LYS A 159 1.97 5.34 17.06
C LYS A 159 3.33 4.75 17.44
N ALA A 160 3.89 3.89 16.60
CA ALA A 160 5.23 3.35 16.72
C ALA A 160 6.30 4.26 16.08
N SER A 161 5.98 5.54 15.84
CA SER A 161 6.87 6.54 15.24
C SER A 161 7.45 6.06 13.91
N TRP A 162 6.59 5.52 13.03
CA TRP A 162 6.96 5.07 11.69
C TRP A 162 8.00 3.93 11.69
N ARG A 163 8.01 3.09 12.74
CA ARG A 163 8.86 1.91 12.85
C ARG A 163 8.10 0.64 12.49
N GLY A 164 8.71 -0.19 11.64
CA GLY A 164 8.11 -1.44 11.16
C GLY A 164 7.31 -1.22 9.88
N VAL A 165 6.44 -2.17 9.57
CA VAL A 165 5.70 -2.19 8.30
C VAL A 165 4.20 -2.37 8.50
N VAL A 166 3.42 -1.94 7.50
CA VAL A 166 1.98 -2.25 7.34
C VAL A 166 1.77 -2.91 5.99
N VAL A 167 0.99 -3.99 5.93
CA VAL A 167 0.65 -4.63 4.65
C VAL A 167 -0.39 -3.80 3.90
N VAL A 168 0.00 -3.27 2.74
CA VAL A 168 -0.88 -2.54 1.81
C VAL A 168 -1.44 -3.50 0.77
N HIS A 169 -0.57 -4.29 0.14
CA HIS A 169 -0.94 -5.26 -0.89
C HIS A 169 -0.37 -6.66 -0.62
N PRO A 170 -1.19 -7.64 -0.19
CA PRO A 170 -0.71 -8.95 0.24
C PRO A 170 0.17 -9.69 -0.78
N GLY A 171 -0.19 -9.61 -2.07
CA GLY A 171 0.57 -10.27 -3.13
C GLY A 171 1.97 -9.68 -3.36
N LEU A 172 2.14 -8.39 -3.09
CA LEU A 172 3.42 -7.68 -3.28
C LEU A 172 4.28 -7.74 -2.01
N ALA A 173 3.64 -7.66 -0.84
CA ALA A 173 4.30 -7.69 0.47
C ALA A 173 5.02 -9.02 0.75
N ARG A 174 4.55 -10.10 0.13
CA ARG A 174 4.91 -11.46 0.50
C ARG A 174 6.41 -11.75 0.40
N ALA A 175 7.07 -11.33 -0.69
CA ALA A 175 8.50 -11.61 -0.88
C ALA A 175 9.34 -10.93 0.22
N ALA A 176 9.14 -9.63 0.39
CA ALA A 176 9.81 -8.82 1.41
C ALA A 176 9.61 -9.38 2.84
N LEU A 177 8.39 -9.80 3.19
CA LEU A 177 8.11 -10.39 4.51
C LEU A 177 8.77 -11.76 4.73
N LEU A 178 9.00 -12.55 3.68
CA LEU A 178 9.74 -13.81 3.78
C LEU A 178 11.24 -13.57 3.98
N GLU A 179 11.78 -12.55 3.32
CA GLU A 179 13.20 -12.16 3.39
C GLU A 179 13.54 -11.48 4.73
N ALA A 180 12.58 -10.82 5.37
CA ALA A 180 12.76 -10.12 6.64
C ALA A 180 13.14 -11.00 7.85
N GLY A 181 13.09 -12.33 7.73
CA GLY A 181 13.46 -13.23 8.83
C GLY A 181 12.39 -13.32 9.92
N THR A 182 12.67 -12.84 11.14
CA THR A 182 11.71 -12.96 12.25
C THR A 182 10.70 -11.81 12.23
N LEU A 183 9.41 -12.12 12.21
CA LEU A 183 8.33 -11.13 12.24
C LEU A 183 7.74 -11.03 13.65
N LEU A 184 7.41 -9.82 14.11
CA LEU A 184 6.73 -9.57 15.38
C LEU A 184 5.38 -8.87 15.13
N THR A 185 4.30 -9.52 15.56
CA THR A 185 2.93 -8.96 15.46
C THR A 185 2.37 -8.54 16.81
N THR A 186 1.35 -7.67 16.78
CA THR A 186 0.67 -7.14 17.97
C THR A 186 -0.04 -8.21 18.80
N ASP A 187 -0.68 -9.17 18.14
CA ASP A 187 -1.49 -10.22 18.77
C ASP A 187 -1.55 -11.49 17.89
N LEU A 188 -2.17 -12.55 18.43
CA LEU A 188 -2.28 -13.86 17.78
C LEU A 188 -3.14 -13.82 16.52
N ALA A 189 -4.29 -13.12 16.54
CA ALA A 189 -5.17 -13.03 15.36
C ALA A 189 -4.46 -12.32 14.18
N HIS A 190 -3.63 -11.32 14.50
CA HIS A 190 -2.79 -10.67 13.51
C HIS A 190 -1.70 -11.63 13.00
N ALA A 191 -1.06 -12.41 13.88
CA ALA A 191 -0.09 -13.44 13.51
C ALA A 191 -0.70 -14.48 12.55
N GLU A 192 -1.93 -14.92 12.80
CA GLU A 192 -2.66 -15.85 11.93
C GLU A 192 -2.93 -15.25 10.56
N THR A 193 -3.30 -13.97 10.50
CA THR A 193 -3.51 -13.23 9.24
C THR A 193 -2.22 -13.16 8.43
N ILE A 194 -1.10 -12.81 9.06
CA ILE A 194 0.22 -12.78 8.42
C ILE A 194 0.67 -14.19 8.01
N ASN A 195 0.46 -15.21 8.84
CA ASN A 195 0.77 -16.59 8.51
C ASN A 195 -0.03 -17.05 7.28
N ALA A 196 -1.34 -16.76 7.22
CA ALA A 196 -2.18 -17.09 6.07
C ALA A 196 -1.68 -16.44 4.76
N LEU A 197 -1.19 -15.20 4.83
CA LEU A 197 -0.56 -14.51 3.71
C LEU A 197 0.72 -15.22 3.22
N LEU A 198 1.49 -15.83 4.14
CA LEU A 198 2.80 -16.43 3.84
C LEU A 198 2.74 -17.91 3.43
N ARG A 199 1.68 -18.66 3.81
CA ARG A 199 1.49 -20.12 3.70
C ARG A 199 1.77 -20.84 2.37
N ARG A 200 2.13 -20.14 1.29
CA ARG A 200 2.51 -20.75 0.00
C ARG A 200 3.99 -21.17 -0.12
N GLN A 201 4.87 -20.87 0.85
CA GLN A 201 6.30 -21.24 0.87
C GLN A 201 6.79 -21.42 2.32
N ARG A 202 8.05 -21.87 2.51
CA ARG A 202 8.71 -22.06 3.81
C ARG A 202 8.51 -20.83 4.71
N LEU A 203 7.87 -21.03 5.86
CA LEU A 203 7.38 -19.95 6.72
C LEU A 203 8.51 -19.33 7.56
N PRO A 204 8.56 -18.00 7.69
CA PRO A 204 9.43 -17.32 8.64
C PRO A 204 8.97 -17.59 10.08
N ARG A 205 9.87 -17.34 11.04
CA ARG A 205 9.52 -17.41 12.47
C ARG A 205 8.68 -16.17 12.83
N ILE A 206 7.47 -16.39 13.35
CA ILE A 206 6.59 -15.32 13.80
C ILE A 206 6.55 -15.33 15.33
N LEU A 207 6.87 -14.20 15.94
CA LEU A 207 6.76 -13.94 17.36
C LEU A 207 5.52 -13.06 17.62
N VAL A 208 4.86 -13.26 18.76
CA VAL A 208 3.72 -12.44 19.20
C VAL A 208 4.13 -11.68 20.44
N LYS A 209 3.81 -10.39 20.50
CA LYS A 209 4.09 -9.58 21.68
C LYS A 209 3.22 -10.04 22.86
N THR A 210 3.84 -10.53 23.93
CA THR A 210 3.13 -10.79 25.18
C THR A 210 2.77 -9.44 25.83
N PRO A 211 1.51 -9.21 26.22
CA PRO A 211 1.17 -8.02 27.01
C PRO A 211 1.97 -8.06 28.32
N ALA A 212 2.55 -6.94 28.72
CA ALA A 212 3.20 -6.85 30.03
C ALA A 212 2.14 -7.13 31.09
N VAL A 213 2.23 -8.28 31.76
CA VAL A 213 1.41 -8.58 32.93
C VAL A 213 1.85 -7.57 33.98
N GLY A 214 1.00 -6.57 34.23
CA GLY A 214 1.23 -5.61 35.29
C GLY A 214 1.31 -6.37 36.60
N VAL A 215 2.52 -6.50 37.14
CA VAL A 215 2.70 -6.87 38.54
C VAL A 215 2.17 -5.68 39.32
N ALA A 216 0.94 -5.80 39.84
CA ALA A 216 0.39 -4.82 40.75
C ALA A 216 1.31 -4.75 41.98
N ALA A 217 1.92 -3.59 42.19
CA ALA A 217 2.68 -3.25 43.39
C ALA A 217 1.74 -2.72 44.47
#